data_AF-A0A540K9F6-F1
#
_entry.id   AF-A0A540K9F6-F1
#
_cell.length_a   1.000
_cell.length_b   1.000
_cell.length_c   1.000
_cell.angle_alpha   90.00
_cell.angle_beta   90.00
_cell.angle_gamma   90.00
#
_symmetry.space_group_name_H-M   'P 1'
#
loop_
_entity.id
_entity.type
_entity.pdbx_description
1 polymer ?
#
loop_
_entity_poly.entity_id
_entity_poly.type
_entity_poly.pdbx_seq_one_letter_code
_entity_poly.pdbx_strand_id
1 'polypeptide(L)'
;MDETMKQFQKSLIELETEAEHLLLARNQMVENDRVRNGNREALTSLRKIARTTKTSVPSPFESIMKEIGGPQSRPLVKEVCPTCGNHDSNDRTWMMFPGTDVFARIPFHAAHTILETEQEQLDLDSRRLQGIVKEKSLVISGKGALADKICPGVLKSLVTLTDKPK
;
A
#
# COMPACT_ATOMS: atom_id res chain seq x y z
N MET A 1 42.84 6.72 -24.49
CA MET A 1 41.63 7.56 -24.33
C MET A 1 42.00 8.68 -23.38
N ASP A 2 41.71 9.93 -23.75
CA ASP A 2 41.98 11.11 -22.91
C ASP A 2 41.30 10.97 -21.53
N GLU A 3 41.92 11.45 -20.46
CA GLU A 3 41.39 11.32 -19.08
C GLU A 3 40.05 12.06 -18.94
N THR A 4 39.91 13.19 -19.62
CA THR A 4 38.64 13.95 -19.72
C THR A 4 37.52 13.08 -20.29
N MET A 5 37.82 12.29 -21.33
CA MET A 5 36.84 11.43 -21.99
C MET A 5 36.41 10.27 -21.08
N LYS A 6 37.35 9.69 -20.32
CA LYS A 6 37.03 8.63 -19.35
C LYS A 6 36.13 9.16 -18.23
N GLN A 7 36.41 10.36 -17.72
CA GLN A 7 35.60 10.99 -16.69
C GLN A 7 34.19 11.32 -17.19
N PHE A 8 34.07 11.81 -18.42
CA PHE A 8 32.78 12.05 -19.05
C PHE A 8 31.98 10.75 -19.23
N GLN A 9 32.60 9.69 -19.73
CA GLN A 9 31.98 8.37 -19.89
C GLN A 9 31.47 7.84 -18.54
N LYS A 10 32.25 7.96 -17.47
CA LYS A 10 31.83 7.56 -16.13
C LYS A 10 30.58 8.32 -15.66
N SER A 11 30.56 9.64 -15.85
CA SER A 11 29.39 10.47 -15.49
C SER A 11 28.13 10.06 -16.25
N LEU A 12 28.25 9.67 -17.53
CA LEU A 12 27.13 9.17 -18.33
C LEU A 12 26.61 7.83 -17.80
N ILE A 13 27.50 6.88 -17.48
CA ILE A 13 27.11 5.58 -16.92
C ILE A 13 26.34 5.79 -15.61
N GLU A 14 26.85 6.62 -14.71
CA GLU A 14 26.15 6.90 -13.47
C GLU A 14 24.81 7.61 -13.69
N LEU A 15 24.69 8.47 -14.70
CA LEU A 15 23.42 9.12 -15.05
C LEU A 15 22.40 8.09 -15.56
N GLU A 16 22.85 7.18 -16.42
CA GLU A 16 22.03 6.10 -16.97
C GLU A 16 21.54 5.16 -15.87
N THR A 17 22.42 4.74 -14.95
CA THR A 17 22.04 3.91 -13.79
C THR A 17 20.98 4.59 -12.91
N GLU A 18 21.12 5.89 -12.65
CA GLU A 18 20.13 6.64 -11.86
C GLU A 18 18.79 6.78 -12.60
N ALA A 19 18.83 6.94 -13.93
CA ALA A 19 17.64 6.98 -14.78
C ALA A 19 16.91 5.63 -14.83
N GLU A 20 17.65 4.52 -14.87
CA GLU A 20 17.09 3.16 -14.81
C GLU A 20 16.39 2.91 -13.48
N HIS A 21 17.01 3.26 -12.34
CA HIS A 21 16.38 3.17 -11.03
C HIS A 21 15.09 4.00 -10.94
N LEU A 22 15.09 5.23 -11.50
CA LEU A 22 13.90 6.06 -11.58
C LEU A 22 12.79 5.40 -12.41
N LEU A 23 13.13 4.84 -13.56
CA LEU A 23 12.19 4.15 -14.45
C LEU A 23 11.57 2.93 -13.76
N LEU A 24 12.39 2.09 -13.12
CA LEU A 24 11.94 0.91 -12.38
C LEU A 24 11.00 1.29 -11.24
N ALA A 25 11.34 2.32 -10.47
CA ALA A 25 10.48 2.79 -9.37
C ALA A 25 9.12 3.28 -9.89
N ARG A 26 9.09 4.03 -11.00
CA ARG A 26 7.83 4.49 -11.61
C ARG A 26 6.98 3.34 -12.15
N ASN A 27 7.60 2.34 -12.78
CA ASN A 27 6.88 1.16 -13.26
C ASN A 27 6.28 0.39 -12.08
N GLN A 28 7.04 0.16 -11.01
CA GLN A 28 6.54 -0.50 -9.81
C GLN A 28 5.39 0.27 -9.16
N MET A 29 5.42 1.61 -9.16
CA MET A 29 4.28 2.41 -8.66
C MET A 29 2.99 2.12 -9.42
N VAL A 30 3.07 1.95 -10.74
CA VAL A 30 1.90 1.64 -11.58
C VAL A 30 1.39 0.23 -11.28
N GLU A 31 2.27 -0.76 -11.18
CA GLU A 31 1.86 -2.12 -10.84
C GLU A 31 1.26 -2.21 -9.43
N ASN A 32 1.88 -1.54 -8.45
CA ASN A 32 1.32 -1.45 -7.09
C ASN A 32 -0.05 -0.78 -7.09
N ASP A 33 -0.27 0.26 -7.89
CA ASP A 33 -1.57 0.93 -8.00
C ASP A 33 -2.66 -0.01 -8.59
N ARG A 34 -2.30 -0.81 -9.60
CA ARG A 34 -3.21 -1.82 -10.16
C ARG A 34 -3.64 -2.84 -9.11
N VAL A 35 -2.68 -3.41 -8.39
CA VAL A 35 -2.96 -4.39 -7.31
C VAL A 35 -3.78 -3.75 -6.20
N ARG A 36 -3.42 -2.53 -5.80
CA ARG A 36 -4.13 -1.75 -4.77
C ARG A 36 -5.60 -1.53 -5.13
N ASN A 37 -5.88 -1.18 -6.39
CA ASN A 37 -7.26 -1.02 -6.85
C ASN A 37 -8.03 -2.35 -6.82
N GLY A 38 -7.39 -3.44 -7.25
CA GLY A 38 -7.96 -4.79 -7.14
C GLY A 38 -8.31 -5.18 -5.70
N ASN A 39 -7.39 -4.96 -4.75
CA ASN A 39 -7.62 -5.25 -3.33
C ASN A 39 -8.75 -4.39 -2.76
N ARG A 40 -8.84 -3.12 -3.14
CA ARG A 40 -9.93 -2.22 -2.72
C ARG A 40 -11.30 -2.71 -3.22
N GLU A 41 -11.38 -3.19 -4.46
CA GLU A 41 -12.61 -3.74 -5.02
C GLU A 41 -13.00 -5.07 -4.34
N ALA A 42 -12.03 -5.93 -4.09
CA ALA A 42 -12.23 -7.19 -3.37
C ALA A 42 -12.75 -6.93 -1.93
N LEU A 43 -12.09 -6.05 -1.18
CA LEU A 43 -12.53 -5.64 0.16
C LEU A 43 -13.92 -5.02 0.16
N THR A 44 -14.24 -4.19 -0.85
CA THR A 44 -15.58 -3.62 -1.00
C THR A 44 -16.63 -4.70 -1.22
N SER A 45 -16.30 -5.73 -2.01
CA SER A 45 -17.19 -6.86 -2.29
C SER A 45 -17.41 -7.73 -1.04
N LEU A 46 -16.35 -8.04 -0.29
CA LEU A 46 -16.45 -8.75 0.99
C LEU A 46 -17.34 -7.99 1.97
N ARG A 47 -17.15 -6.68 2.11
CA ARG A 47 -17.97 -5.84 2.99
C ARG A 47 -19.46 -5.82 2.59
N LYS A 48 -19.76 -5.81 1.29
CA LYS A 48 -21.16 -5.95 0.80
C LYS A 48 -21.78 -7.29 1.21
N ILE A 49 -21.05 -8.39 1.11
CA ILE A 49 -21.50 -9.73 1.52
C ILE A 49 -21.81 -9.75 3.03
N ALA A 50 -20.90 -9.20 3.84
CA ALA A 50 -21.09 -9.09 5.29
C ALA A 50 -22.13 -8.04 5.71
N ARG A 51 -22.71 -7.29 4.75
CA ARG A 51 -23.61 -6.14 5.00
C ARG A 51 -22.97 -5.09 5.94
N THR A 52 -21.66 -4.91 5.85
CA THR A 52 -20.89 -3.99 6.67
C THR A 52 -20.31 -2.85 5.84
N THR A 53 -20.15 -1.69 6.46
CA THR A 53 -19.35 -0.56 5.98
C THR A 53 -18.09 -0.41 6.84
N LYS A 54 -17.05 0.27 6.34
CA LYS A 54 -15.78 0.49 7.08
C LYS A 54 -15.98 1.14 8.46
N THR A 55 -17.07 1.88 8.65
CA THR A 55 -17.43 2.56 9.92
C THR A 55 -18.43 1.78 10.78
N SER A 56 -19.02 0.69 10.27
CA SER A 56 -20.03 -0.10 10.98
C SER A 56 -19.45 -1.21 11.86
N VAL A 57 -18.12 -1.30 11.93
CA VAL A 57 -17.48 -2.36 12.69
C VAL A 57 -17.28 -1.88 14.14
N PRO A 58 -17.84 -2.59 15.14
CA PRO A 58 -17.86 -2.12 16.53
C PRO A 58 -16.46 -1.85 17.06
N SER A 59 -16.30 -0.74 17.78
CA SER A 59 -15.04 -0.38 18.43
C SER A 59 -14.69 -1.42 19.50
N PRO A 60 -13.40 -1.72 19.76
CA PRO A 60 -12.97 -2.54 20.89
C PRO A 60 -13.59 -2.10 22.22
N PHE A 61 -13.88 -0.80 22.38
CA PHE A 61 -14.51 -0.24 23.59
C PHE A 61 -15.98 -0.68 23.78
N GLU A 62 -16.73 -0.88 22.70
CA GLU A 62 -18.10 -1.44 22.75
C GLU A 62 -18.12 -2.93 23.13
N SER A 63 -16.99 -3.63 22.95
CA SER A 63 -16.84 -5.04 23.34
C SER A 63 -16.46 -5.16 24.82
N ILE A 64 -15.63 -4.25 25.34
CA ILE A 64 -15.18 -4.24 26.76
C ILE A 64 -16.31 -3.79 27.71
N MET A 65 -17.18 -2.86 27.31
CA MET A 65 -18.31 -2.39 28.13
C MET A 65 -19.40 -3.47 28.37
N LYS A 66 -19.25 -4.69 27.84
CA LYS A 66 -20.20 -5.81 28.02
C LYS A 66 -19.88 -6.77 29.16
N GLU A 67 -18.71 -6.68 29.80
CA GLU A 67 -18.33 -7.59 30.90
C GLU A 67 -18.95 -7.23 32.27
N ILE A 68 -19.72 -6.14 32.38
CA ILE A 68 -20.34 -5.71 33.64
C ILE A 68 -21.72 -6.39 33.89
N GLY A 69 -22.20 -7.25 32.98
CA GLY A 69 -23.45 -8.00 33.13
C GLY A 69 -23.26 -9.38 33.79
N GLY A 70 -23.85 -9.57 34.98
CA GLY A 70 -23.65 -10.73 35.89
C GLY A 70 -23.90 -12.17 35.37
N PRO A 71 -23.74 -13.19 36.25
CA PRO A 71 -23.27 -14.54 35.91
C PRO A 71 -24.28 -15.50 35.25
N GLN A 72 -25.44 -15.02 34.76
CA GLN A 72 -26.55 -15.89 34.31
C GLN A 72 -27.20 -15.46 32.98
N SER A 73 -26.50 -14.67 32.14
CA SER A 73 -27.04 -14.30 30.83
C SER A 73 -26.58 -15.27 29.74
N ARG A 74 -27.54 -15.79 28.94
CA ARG A 74 -27.26 -16.33 27.60
C ARG A 74 -26.37 -15.31 26.86
N PRO A 75 -25.45 -15.69 25.95
CA PRO A 75 -24.66 -14.71 25.21
C PRO A 75 -25.62 -13.80 24.44
N LEU A 76 -25.94 -12.63 25.02
CA LEU A 76 -26.94 -11.69 24.51
C LEU A 76 -26.44 -11.00 23.24
N VAL A 77 -25.16 -11.17 22.91
CA VAL A 77 -24.52 -10.56 21.76
C VAL A 77 -23.63 -11.58 21.07
N LYS A 78 -23.91 -11.80 19.77
CA LYS A 78 -23.00 -12.47 18.86
C LYS A 78 -21.70 -11.65 18.81
N GLU A 79 -20.54 -12.27 19.09
CA GLU A 79 -19.25 -11.61 18.91
C GLU A 79 -19.12 -11.17 17.45
N VAL A 80 -19.04 -9.86 17.25
CA VAL A 80 -18.92 -9.25 15.93
C VAL A 80 -17.44 -9.01 15.69
N CYS A 81 -16.91 -9.53 14.58
CA CYS A 81 -15.50 -9.34 14.27
C CYS A 81 -15.18 -7.84 14.10
N PRO A 82 -14.14 -7.31 14.77
CA PRO A 82 -13.77 -5.89 14.71
C PRO A 82 -13.23 -5.46 13.33
N THR A 83 -12.97 -6.44 12.46
CA THR A 83 -12.45 -6.24 11.11
C THR A 83 -13.55 -6.45 10.05
N CYS A 84 -14.33 -7.53 10.19
CA CYS A 84 -15.27 -7.99 9.19
C CYS A 84 -16.74 -7.64 9.51
N GLY A 85 -17.03 -7.22 10.74
CA GLY A 85 -18.38 -7.05 11.24
C GLY A 85 -19.14 -8.38 11.37
N ASN A 86 -20.46 -8.32 11.24
CA ASN A 86 -21.34 -9.47 11.47
C ASN A 86 -21.34 -10.39 10.24
N HIS A 87 -20.49 -11.42 10.28
CA HIS A 87 -20.41 -12.45 9.25
C HIS A 87 -20.67 -13.84 9.87
N ASP A 88 -20.87 -14.85 9.03
CA ASP A 88 -20.83 -16.25 9.47
C ASP A 88 -19.37 -16.72 9.48
N SER A 89 -18.89 -17.23 10.62
CA SER A 89 -17.52 -17.75 10.76
C SER A 89 -17.27 -19.00 9.91
N ASN A 90 -18.33 -19.69 9.49
CA ASN A 90 -18.25 -20.84 8.58
C ASN A 90 -18.26 -20.43 7.09
N ASP A 91 -18.54 -19.16 6.78
CA ASP A 91 -18.51 -18.69 5.40
C ASP A 91 -17.11 -18.80 4.83
N ARG A 92 -17.04 -19.31 3.60
CA ARG A 92 -15.80 -19.48 2.88
C ARG A 92 -15.85 -18.72 1.57
N THR A 93 -14.74 -18.11 1.23
CA THR A 93 -14.57 -17.34 0.00
C THR A 93 -13.43 -17.92 -0.83
N TRP A 94 -13.63 -17.92 -2.14
CA TRP A 94 -12.56 -18.22 -3.08
C TRP A 94 -11.66 -17.00 -3.23
N MET A 95 -10.36 -17.22 -3.01
CA MET A 95 -9.34 -16.21 -3.21
C MET A 95 -8.23 -16.79 -4.08
N MET A 96 -7.73 -16.00 -5.02
CA MET A 96 -6.46 -16.26 -5.72
C MET A 96 -5.34 -15.65 -4.89
N PHE A 97 -4.29 -16.41 -4.62
CA PHE A 97 -3.13 -15.89 -3.89
C PHE A 97 -2.23 -15.06 -4.82
N PRO A 98 -1.89 -13.81 -4.46
CA PRO A 98 -1.05 -12.96 -5.30
C PRO A 98 0.30 -13.62 -5.61
N GLY A 99 0.75 -13.47 -6.87
CA GLY A 99 2.01 -14.05 -7.34
C GLY A 99 1.96 -15.56 -7.59
N THR A 100 0.76 -16.16 -7.56
CA THR A 100 0.54 -17.59 -7.85
C THR A 100 -0.68 -17.79 -8.73
N ASP A 101 -0.76 -18.94 -9.41
CA ASP A 101 -1.95 -19.38 -10.14
C ASP A 101 -2.87 -20.27 -9.27
N VAL A 102 -2.79 -20.12 -7.95
CA VAL A 102 -3.49 -20.98 -6.99
C VAL A 102 -4.74 -20.29 -6.46
N PHE A 103 -5.88 -20.95 -6.65
CA PHE A 103 -7.13 -20.61 -5.98
C PHE A 103 -7.33 -21.49 -4.77
N ALA A 104 -7.68 -20.90 -3.63
CA ALA A 104 -8.09 -21.66 -2.46
C ALA A 104 -9.40 -21.14 -1.88
N ARG A 105 -10.14 -22.07 -1.28
CA ARG A 105 -11.35 -21.77 -0.54
C ARG A 105 -11.00 -21.59 0.94
N ILE A 106 -10.84 -20.34 1.35
CA ILE A 106 -10.41 -19.96 2.70
C ILE A 106 -11.57 -19.37 3.50
N PRO A 107 -11.50 -19.33 4.84
CA PRO A 107 -12.49 -18.65 5.67
C PRO A 107 -12.63 -17.17 5.29
N PHE A 108 -13.86 -16.64 5.35
CA PHE A 108 -14.16 -15.24 5.00
C PHE A 108 -13.26 -14.24 5.74
N HIS A 109 -13.11 -14.41 7.06
CA HIS A 109 -12.26 -13.55 7.88
C HIS A 109 -10.78 -13.58 7.45
N ALA A 110 -10.28 -14.76 7.04
CA ALA A 110 -8.92 -14.90 6.57
C ALA A 110 -8.71 -14.12 5.26
N ALA A 111 -9.63 -14.25 4.29
CA ALA A 111 -9.58 -13.49 3.04
C ALA A 111 -9.59 -11.97 3.28
N HIS A 112 -10.46 -11.51 4.18
CA HIS A 112 -10.54 -10.08 4.51
C HIS A 112 -9.25 -9.57 5.17
N THR A 113 -8.71 -10.31 6.14
CA THR A 113 -7.50 -9.91 6.87
C THR A 113 -6.29 -9.87 5.94
N ILE A 114 -6.10 -10.87 5.08
CA ILE A 114 -5.01 -10.90 4.10
C ILE A 114 -5.08 -9.66 3.20
N LEU A 115 -6.25 -9.37 2.63
CA LEU A 115 -6.43 -8.22 1.74
C LEU A 115 -6.22 -6.88 2.46
N GLU A 116 -6.60 -6.75 3.73
CA GLU A 116 -6.33 -5.52 4.51
C GLU A 116 -4.84 -5.34 4.82
N THR A 117 -4.15 -6.40 5.24
CA THR A 117 -2.70 -6.34 5.48
C THR A 117 -1.94 -6.03 4.19
N GLU A 118 -2.32 -6.64 3.07
CA GLU A 118 -1.74 -6.32 1.76
C GLU A 118 -2.01 -4.88 1.34
N GLN A 119 -3.22 -4.37 1.59
CA GLN A 119 -3.59 -2.99 1.31
C GLN A 119 -2.71 -2.00 2.10
N GLU A 120 -2.46 -2.27 3.38
CA GLU A 120 -1.57 -1.45 4.22
C GLU A 120 -0.11 -1.50 3.71
N GLN A 121 0.37 -2.69 3.35
CA GLN A 121 1.71 -2.87 2.79
C GLN A 121 1.88 -2.11 1.47
N LEU A 122 0.90 -2.18 0.57
CA LEU A 122 0.90 -1.43 -0.70
C LEU A 122 0.92 0.08 -0.49
N ASP A 123 0.24 0.58 0.55
CA ASP A 123 0.26 2.01 0.89
C ASP A 123 1.62 2.45 1.47
N LEU A 124 2.31 1.59 2.22
CA LEU A 124 3.68 1.83 2.66
C LEU A 124 4.66 1.82 1.48
N ASP A 125 4.56 0.83 0.61
CA ASP A 125 5.41 0.69 -0.57
C ASP A 125 5.21 1.85 -1.55
N SER A 126 3.97 2.33 -1.72
CA SER A 126 3.68 3.51 -2.52
C SER A 126 4.43 4.75 -2.03
N ARG A 127 4.42 5.00 -0.70
CA ARG A 127 5.17 6.13 -0.10
C ARG A 127 6.68 5.97 -0.28
N ARG A 128 7.20 4.75 -0.10
CA ARG A 128 8.61 4.44 -0.31
C ARG A 128 9.04 4.69 -1.75
N LEU A 129 8.27 4.19 -2.72
CA LEU A 129 8.55 4.38 -4.15
C LEU A 129 8.46 5.85 -4.56
N GLN A 130 7.49 6.60 -4.03
CA GLN A 130 7.43 8.05 -4.24
C GLN A 130 8.70 8.75 -3.72
N GLY A 131 9.22 8.34 -2.56
CA GLY A 131 10.50 8.82 -2.03
C GLY A 131 11.65 8.57 -3.01
N ILE A 132 11.77 7.35 -3.51
CA ILE A 132 12.80 6.96 -4.49
C ILE A 132 12.67 7.79 -5.77
N VAL A 133 11.46 7.95 -6.31
CA VAL A 133 11.22 8.75 -7.52
C VAL A 133 11.67 10.20 -7.33
N LYS A 134 11.35 10.81 -6.17
CA LYS A 134 11.76 12.17 -5.85
C LYS A 134 13.29 12.29 -5.73
N GLU A 135 13.92 11.39 -5.00
CA GLU A 135 15.37 11.36 -4.78
C GLU A 135 16.13 11.22 -6.11
N LYS A 136 15.79 10.21 -6.91
CA LYS A 136 16.45 9.94 -8.19
C LYS A 136 16.24 11.07 -9.20
N SER A 137 15.03 11.65 -9.24
CA SER A 137 14.75 12.82 -10.08
C SER A 137 15.64 14.01 -9.70
N LEU A 138 15.86 14.25 -8.40
CA LEU A 138 16.73 15.32 -7.91
C LEU A 138 18.20 15.07 -8.30
N VAL A 139 18.69 13.84 -8.18
CA VAL A 139 20.07 13.47 -8.57
C VAL A 139 20.29 13.73 -10.06
N ILE A 140 19.38 13.26 -10.92
CA ILE A 140 19.45 13.46 -12.37
C ILE A 140 19.39 14.95 -12.73
N SER A 141 18.52 15.72 -12.06
CA SER A 141 18.44 17.18 -12.24
C SER A 141 19.71 17.90 -11.80
N GLY A 142 20.35 17.48 -10.71
CA GLY A 142 21.64 18.00 -10.24
C GLY A 142 22.79 17.76 -11.22
N LYS A 143 22.69 16.71 -12.05
CA LYS A 143 23.61 16.45 -13.18
C LYS A 143 23.28 17.27 -14.44
N GLY A 144 22.26 18.11 -14.40
CA GLY A 144 21.85 18.99 -15.50
C GLY A 144 20.94 18.35 -16.55
N ALA A 145 20.69 17.04 -16.47
CA ALA A 145 19.97 16.29 -17.51
C ALA A 145 18.45 16.59 -17.59
N LEU A 146 17.89 17.25 -16.58
CA LEU A 146 16.48 17.67 -16.53
C LEU A 146 16.30 19.19 -16.35
N ALA A 147 17.39 19.96 -16.35
CA ALA A 147 17.37 21.37 -15.94
C ALA A 147 16.55 22.26 -16.90
N ASP A 148 16.37 21.83 -18.14
CA ASP A 148 15.54 22.45 -19.18
C ASP A 148 14.03 22.18 -18.99
N LYS A 149 13.67 21.02 -18.44
CA LYS A 149 12.26 20.61 -18.26
C LYS A 149 11.69 20.95 -16.89
N ILE A 150 12.50 20.80 -15.85
CA ILE A 150 12.07 20.98 -14.46
C ILE A 150 13.17 21.71 -13.71
N CYS A 151 12.82 22.88 -13.16
CA CYS A 151 13.75 23.66 -12.35
C CYS A 151 14.22 22.82 -11.14
N PRO A 152 15.54 22.69 -10.90
CA PRO A 152 16.08 21.93 -9.77
C PRO A 152 15.53 22.38 -8.41
N GLY A 153 15.18 23.66 -8.27
CA GLY A 153 14.54 24.20 -7.06
C GLY A 153 13.18 23.59 -6.75
N VAL A 154 12.40 23.22 -7.77
CA VAL A 154 11.10 22.56 -7.62
C VAL A 154 11.29 21.11 -7.16
N LEU A 155 12.27 20.39 -7.71
CA LEU A 155 12.57 19.03 -7.25
C LEU A 155 13.09 19.03 -5.82
N LYS A 156 13.94 20.01 -5.48
CA LYS A 156 14.44 20.16 -4.12
C LYS A 156 13.32 20.37 -3.11
N SER A 157 12.32 21.20 -3.42
CA SER A 157 11.17 21.39 -2.53
C SER A 157 10.34 20.11 -2.37
N LEU A 158 10.14 19.33 -3.44
CA LEU A 158 9.39 18.06 -3.38
C LEU A 158 10.05 17.01 -2.50
N VAL A 159 11.39 16.99 -2.45
CA VAL A 159 12.19 16.10 -1.58
C VAL A 159 12.20 16.57 -0.13
N THR A 160 12.22 17.89 0.12
CA THR A 160 12.29 18.45 1.48
C THR A 160 10.92 18.61 2.16
N LEU A 161 9.82 18.42 1.44
CA LEU A 161 8.48 18.34 2.02
C LEU A 161 8.43 17.19 3.03
N THR A 162 8.40 17.54 4.32
CA THR A 162 8.06 16.62 5.39
C THR A 162 6.55 16.53 5.46
N ASP A 163 5.99 15.35 5.24
CA ASP A 163 4.59 15.07 5.55
C ASP A 163 4.43 15.13 7.08
N LYS A 164 4.13 16.33 7.59
CA LYS A 164 3.67 16.46 8.96
C LYS A 164 2.28 15.83 9.04
N PRO A 165 2.03 14.88 9.95
CA PRO A 165 0.69 14.36 10.14
C PRO A 165 -0.24 15.53 10.53
N LYS A 166 -1.42 15.59 9.90
CA LYS A 166 -2.53 16.44 10.34
C LYS A 166 -3.25 15.77 11.51
#